data_AF-A0AAU5GX40-F1
#
_entry.id   AF-A0AAU5GX40-F1
#
_cell.length_a   1.000
_cell.length_b   1.000
_cell.length_c   1.000
_cell.angle_alpha   90.00
_cell.angle_beta   90.00
_cell.angle_gamma   90.00
#
_symmetry.space_group_name_H-M   'P 1'
#
loop_
_entity.id
_entity.type
_entity.pdbx_description
1 polymer ?
#
loop_
_entity_poly.entity_id
_entity_poly.type
_entity_poly.pdbx_seq_one_letter_code
_entity_poly.pdbx_strand_id
1 'polypeptide(L)' 'MLTNTELVKESERLLAKEYYLAADGTIGGQSAERWQAFADFEYKAGLLADANGKKLTKAPDTSAFFTTKYLP' A
#
# COMPACT_ATOMS: atom_id res chain seq x y z
N MET A 1 18.36 -21.36 6.87
CA MET A 1 17.74 -21.28 8.21
C MET A 1 18.37 -20.10 8.93
N LEU A 2 17.59 -19.16 9.48
CA LEU A 2 18.12 -18.03 10.22
C LEU A 2 18.75 -18.54 11.52
N THR A 3 20.03 -18.25 11.75
CA THR A 3 20.81 -18.79 12.88
C THR A 3 20.73 -17.94 14.15
N ASN A 4 20.22 -16.71 14.04
CA ASN A 4 20.01 -15.80 15.17
C ASN A 4 18.54 -15.36 15.20
N THR A 5 17.69 -16.16 15.83
CA THR A 5 16.25 -15.92 15.92
C THR A 5 15.89 -14.74 16.82
N GLU A 6 16.74 -14.38 17.77
CA GLU A 6 16.49 -13.25 18.67
C GLU A 6 16.60 -11.92 17.93
N LEU A 7 17.58 -11.78 17.04
CA LEU A 7 17.68 -10.60 16.17
C LEU A 7 16.42 -10.42 15.31
N VAL A 8 15.88 -11.51 14.78
CA VAL A 8 14.65 -11.48 13.97
C VAL A 8 13.48 -10.97 14.80
N LYS A 9 13.28 -11.52 16.01
CA LYS A 9 12.17 -11.12 16.89
C LYS A 9 12.26 -9.65 17.29
N GLU A 10 13.45 -9.16 17.66
CA GLU A 10 13.62 -7.77 18.06
C GLU A 10 13.47 -6.80 16.90
N SER A 11 13.93 -7.18 15.70
CA SER A 11 13.68 -6.43 14.47
C SER A 11 12.19 -6.31 14.20
N GLU A 12 11.45 -7.42 14.23
CA GLU A 12 9.99 -7.41 14.01
C GLU A 12 9.25 -6.59 15.08
N ARG A 13 9.68 -6.66 16.34
CA ARG A 13 9.11 -5.84 17.43
C ARG A 13 9.31 -4.35 17.17
N LEU A 14 10.50 -3.94 16.71
CA LEU A 14 10.77 -2.55 16.34
C LEU A 14 9.88 -2.10 15.17
N LEU A 15 9.81 -2.92 14.11
CA LEU A 15 9.01 -2.61 12.91
C LEU A 15 7.52 -2.48 13.25
N ALA A 16 6.98 -3.42 14.03
CA ALA A 16 5.59 -3.40 14.46
C ALA A 16 5.26 -2.17 15.32
N LYS A 17 6.19 -1.75 16.19
CA LYS A 17 5.99 -0.61 17.10
C LYS A 17 6.08 0.74 16.39
N GLU A 18 7.00 0.89 15.44
CA GLU A 18 7.38 2.22 14.92
C GLU A 18 6.93 2.45 13.48
N TYR A 19 6.76 1.41 12.66
CA TYR A 19 6.62 1.55 11.20
C TYR A 19 5.34 0.94 10.61
N TYR A 20 4.72 -0.03 11.29
CA TYR A 20 3.50 -0.68 10.82
C TYR A 20 2.22 -0.11 11.40
N LEU A 21 2.27 1.09 12.00
CA LEU A 21 1.12 1.74 12.62
C LEU A 21 0.58 2.89 11.77
N ALA A 22 -0.74 3.05 11.77
CA ALA A 22 -1.40 4.27 11.33
C ALA A 22 -1.23 5.39 12.37
N ALA A 23 -1.64 6.61 12.01
CA ALA A 23 -1.58 7.77 12.89
C ALA A 23 -2.38 7.61 14.19
N ASP A 24 -3.38 6.72 14.21
CA ASP A 24 -4.20 6.39 15.37
C ASP A 24 -3.63 5.23 16.22
N GLY A 25 -2.47 4.68 15.85
CA GLY A 25 -1.81 3.58 16.56
C GLY A 25 -2.37 2.19 16.25
N THR A 26 -3.35 2.07 15.34
CA THR A 26 -3.78 0.77 14.79
C THR A 26 -2.79 0.28 13.74
N ILE A 27 -2.89 -0.98 13.29
CA ILE A 27 -2.07 -1.43 12.17
C ILE A 27 -2.38 -0.58 10.93
N GLY A 28 -1.33 -0.07 10.30
CA GLY A 28 -1.35 0.80 9.15
C GLY A 28 -2.11 0.20 7.97
N GLY A 29 -3.37 0.64 7.80
CA GLY A 29 -4.21 0.26 6.68
C GLY A 29 -3.99 1.14 5.44
N GLN A 30 -4.42 0.60 4.29
CA GLN A 30 -4.60 1.37 3.06
C GLN A 30 -6.02 1.95 3.04
N SER A 31 -6.21 3.17 2.53
CA SER A 31 -7.53 3.78 2.39
C SER A 31 -7.95 3.90 0.93
N ALA A 32 -9.26 3.79 0.69
CA ALA A 32 -9.83 3.96 -0.65
C ALA A 32 -9.55 5.36 -1.20
N GLU A 33 -9.65 6.39 -0.35
CA GLU A 33 -9.37 7.76 -0.80
C GLU A 33 -7.92 7.94 -1.23
N ARG A 34 -6.96 7.35 -0.48
CA ARG A 34 -5.53 7.46 -0.80
C ARG A 34 -5.20 6.78 -2.12
N TRP A 35 -5.71 5.56 -2.33
CA TRP A 35 -5.50 4.84 -3.59
C TRP A 35 -6.10 5.56 -4.78
N GLN A 36 -7.34 6.03 -4.66
CA GLN A 36 -7.99 6.75 -5.77
C GLN A 36 -7.28 8.08 -6.04
N ALA A 37 -6.90 8.84 -5.01
CA ALA A 37 -6.19 10.10 -5.18
C ALA A 37 -4.84 9.92 -5.89
N PHE A 38 -4.12 8.83 -5.58
CA PHE A 38 -2.86 8.53 -6.24
C PHE A 38 -3.05 8.17 -7.71
N ALA A 39 -3.99 7.27 -8.02
CA ALA A 39 -4.29 6.90 -9.40
C ALA A 39 -4.82 8.09 -10.23
N ASP A 40 -5.64 8.96 -9.64
CA ASP A 40 -6.11 10.18 -10.29
C ASP A 40 -4.97 11.14 -10.60
N PHE A 41 -3.99 11.27 -9.70
CA PHE A 41 -2.78 12.06 -9.92
C PHE A 41 -1.97 11.51 -11.10
N GLU A 42 -1.70 10.20 -11.12
CA GLU A 42 -0.94 9.56 -12.19
C GLU A 42 -1.65 9.66 -13.55
N TYR A 43 -2.98 9.48 -13.55
CA TYR A 43 -3.82 9.66 -14.74
C TYR A 43 -3.73 11.09 -15.27
N LYS A 44 -3.91 12.11 -14.40
CA LYS A 44 -3.82 13.53 -14.78
C LYS A 44 -2.43 13.90 -15.30
N ALA A 45 -1.38 13.29 -14.76
CA ALA A 45 -0.02 13.47 -15.23
C ALA A 45 0.29 12.70 -16.53
N GLY A 46 -0.63 11.86 -17.02
CA GLY A 46 -0.45 11.06 -18.24
C GLY A 46 0.58 9.94 -18.10
N LEU A 47 0.79 9.45 -16.87
CA LEU A 47 1.79 8.44 -16.53
C LEU A 47 1.28 7.00 -16.72
N LEU A 48 -0.04 6.82 -16.86
CA LEU A 48 -0.66 5.51 -16.94
C LEU A 48 -0.89 5.05 -18.38
N ALA A 49 -0.60 3.78 -18.64
CA ALA A 49 -0.85 3.09 -19.90
C ALA A 49 -1.57 1.76 -19.67
N ASP A 50 -2.33 1.31 -20.68
CA ASP A 50 -2.95 0.00 -20.71
C ASP A 50 -1.93 -1.11 -21.01
N ALA A 51 -2.40 -2.36 -21.03
CA ALA A 51 -1.56 -3.53 -21.31
C ALA A 51 -0.89 -3.53 -22.71
N ASN A 52 -1.33 -2.65 -23.61
CA ASN A 52 -0.77 -2.49 -24.96
C ASN A 52 0.13 -1.23 -25.05
N GLY A 53 0.40 -0.54 -23.94
CA GLY A 53 1.19 0.69 -23.90
C GLY A 53 0.44 1.94 -24.36
N LYS A 54 -0.89 1.90 -24.52
CA LYS A 54 -1.69 3.07 -24.88
C LYS A 54 -2.09 3.85 -23.64
N LYS A 55 -2.11 5.18 -23.72
CA LYS A 55 -2.58 6.04 -22.63
C LYS A 55 -4.02 5.69 -22.25
N LEU A 56 -4.32 5.73 -20.95
CA LEU A 56 -5.68 5.55 -20.47
C LEU A 56 -6.59 6.70 -20.91
N THR A 57 -7.87 6.40 -21.14
CA THR A 57 -8.93 7.38 -21.49
C THR A 57 -9.81 7.77 -20.30
N LYS A 58 -9.61 7.12 -19.17
CA LYS A 58 -10.25 7.40 -17.88
C LYS A 58 -9.32 6.98 -16.74
N ALA A 59 -9.48 7.62 -15.58
CA ALA A 59 -8.82 7.16 -14.37
C ALA A 59 -9.28 5.74 -14.02
N PRO A 60 -8.39 4.87 -13.51
CA PRO A 60 -8.78 3.54 -13.08
C PRO A 60 -9.60 3.60 -11.79
N ASP A 61 -10.51 2.63 -11.63
CA ASP A 61 -11.13 2.34 -10.34
C ASP A 61 -10.16 1.51 -9.51
N THR A 62 -9.76 2.04 -8.36
CA THR A 62 -8.75 1.45 -7.49
C THR A 62 -9.33 0.53 -6.40
N SER A 63 -10.65 0.37 -6.35
CA SER A 63 -11.32 -0.45 -5.32
C SER A 63 -10.86 -1.90 -5.27
N ALA A 64 -10.37 -2.43 -6.39
CA ALA A 64 -9.83 -3.79 -6.50
C ALA A 64 -8.30 -3.87 -6.29
N PHE A 65 -7.59 -2.75 -6.14
CA PHE A 65 -6.12 -2.73 -6.09
C PHE A 65 -5.57 -3.03 -4.70
N PHE A 66 -6.39 -2.88 -3.66
CA PHE A 66 -5.99 -3.12 -2.28
C PHE A 66 -7.12 -3.78 -1.49
N THR A 67 -6.77 -4.36 -0.33
CA THR A 67 -7.75 -4.78 0.65
C THR A 67 -7.17 -4.68 2.05
N THR A 68 -8.00 -4.30 3.01
CA THR A 68 -7.69 -4.33 4.45
C THR A 68 -8.39 -5.45 5.18
N LYS A 69 -9.12 -6.33 4.46
CA LYS A 69 -9.92 -7.42 5.04
C LYS A 69 -9.12 -8.39 5.92
N TYR A 70 -7.82 -8.48 5.69
CA TYR A 70 -6.93 -9.42 6.39
C TYR A 70 -6.11 -8.76 7.51
N LEU A 71 -6.33 -7.47 7.78
CA LEU A 71 -5.78 -6.83 8.97
C LEU A 71 -6.56 -7.34 10.20
N PRO A 72 -5.89 -7.57 11.34
CA PRO A 72 -6.53 -8.08 12.55
C PRO A 72 -7.45 -7.06 13.22
#